data_AF-A0A1V5T7Y2-F1
#
_entry.id   AF-A0A1V5T7Y2-F1
#
_cell.length_a   1.000
_cell.length_b   1.000
_cell.length_c   1.000
_cell.angle_alpha   90.00
_cell.angle_beta   90.00
_cell.angle_gamma   90.00
#
_symmetry.space_group_name_H-M   'P 1'
#
loop_
_entity.id
_entity.type
_entity.pdbx_description
1 polymer ?
#
loop_
_entity_poly.entity_id
_entity_poly.type
_entity_poly.pdbx_seq_one_letter_code
_entity_poly.pdbx_strand_id
1 'polypeptide(L)'
;MKRRFILVAGAMLFASAFAIAEEAVLIDFANLNADIIPGADDKPTQNRRTVMDFSTVAGASFTEEQKALMRTSLALDSWEVSLNSSARNVASVSVSRTKAAPVSQNAKNYAGQTLLGVRVNFPTWNSNANAIIKPSFDIPSYEPMAQVADDGTVQEPTDEDKATGKTRFEDGYGVVKNVGVLKAIAVNTYGMNFPHGLYVLLRDTNNEERRYFMGYLNFDGWKELIWQNPEYVTEVRTREVRLYPVYPTALPHQTFAGFMVTRDAAHDGGDFVAYFKDVKVIYDKAVLNTVRDFADEDLWGVQTKKENERKQLEVSRFGNVQVLRFLEIEKMATENAFKPSAGSAAAENSDAAQ
;
A
#
# COMPACT_ATOMS: atom_id res chain seq x y z
N MET A 1 46.06 -22.82 31.31
CA MET A 1 44.79 -22.18 31.74
C MET A 1 44.41 -20.92 30.93
N LYS A 2 45.34 -20.04 30.54
CA LYS A 2 45.04 -18.81 29.76
C LYS A 2 44.32 -19.04 28.40
N ARG A 3 44.68 -20.09 27.64
CA ARG A 3 44.02 -20.41 26.35
C ARG A 3 42.58 -20.91 26.47
N ARG A 4 42.21 -21.54 27.60
CA ARG A 4 40.83 -22.02 27.83
C ARG A 4 39.89 -20.88 28.24
N PHE A 5 40.41 -19.87 28.95
CA PHE A 5 39.66 -18.66 29.29
C PHE A 5 39.32 -17.79 28.08
N ILE A 6 40.21 -17.69 27.09
CA ILE A 6 39.95 -16.91 25.85
C ILE A 6 38.88 -17.59 24.99
N LEU A 7 38.85 -18.93 24.93
CA LEU A 7 37.82 -19.66 24.20
C LEU A 7 36.44 -19.56 24.87
N VAL A 8 36.38 -19.57 26.20
CA VAL A 8 35.12 -19.39 26.95
C VAL A 8 34.63 -17.93 26.88
N ALA A 9 35.53 -16.95 26.92
CA ALA A 9 35.19 -15.54 26.73
C ALA A 9 34.73 -15.23 25.28
N GLY A 10 35.35 -15.87 24.28
CA GLY A 10 34.90 -15.81 22.88
C GLY A 10 33.52 -16.43 22.68
N ALA A 11 33.26 -17.60 23.29
CA ALA A 11 31.94 -18.25 23.23
C ALA A 11 30.85 -17.46 23.97
N MET A 12 31.18 -16.78 25.09
CA MET A 12 30.23 -15.89 25.77
C MET A 12 29.97 -14.58 25.01
N LEU A 13 30.95 -14.05 24.26
CA LEU A 13 30.75 -12.89 23.37
C LEU A 13 29.87 -13.22 22.15
N PHE A 14 29.87 -14.47 21.68
CA PHE A 14 28.91 -14.93 20.66
C PHE A 14 27.53 -15.26 21.23
N ALA A 15 27.42 -15.60 22.52
CA ALA A 15 26.13 -15.82 23.18
C ALA A 15 25.39 -14.51 23.53
N SER A 16 26.06 -13.35 23.50
CA SER A 16 25.40 -12.03 23.66
C SER A 16 24.73 -11.50 22.39
N ALA A 17 24.72 -12.24 21.28
CA ALA A 17 24.11 -11.84 20.02
C ALA A 17 22.62 -12.24 19.86
N PHE A 18 21.92 -12.64 20.93
CA PHE A 18 20.48 -12.91 20.87
C PHE A 18 19.63 -11.65 21.04
N ALA A 19 19.96 -10.57 20.33
CA ALA A 19 18.94 -9.61 19.93
C ALA A 19 18.29 -10.18 18.65
N ILE A 20 17.26 -11.02 18.82
CA ILE A 20 16.50 -11.58 17.70
C ILE A 20 15.61 -10.47 17.13
N ALA A 21 16.24 -9.51 16.45
CA ALA A 21 15.55 -8.56 15.61
C ALA A 21 15.27 -9.28 14.29
N GLU A 22 13.99 -9.51 13.98
CA GLU A 22 13.57 -10.15 12.74
C GLU A 22 13.43 -9.07 11.65
N GLU A 23 13.91 -9.39 10.45
CA GLU A 23 13.70 -8.57 9.26
C GLU A 23 12.55 -9.17 8.46
N ALA A 24 11.59 -8.32 8.08
CA ALA A 24 10.51 -8.70 7.18
C ALA A 24 10.31 -7.64 6.09
N VAL A 25 9.96 -8.10 4.89
CA VAL A 25 9.48 -7.23 3.82
C VAL A 25 8.01 -6.94 4.08
N LEU A 26 7.69 -5.70 4.40
CA LEU A 26 6.32 -5.26 4.66
C LEU A 26 5.54 -5.19 3.36
N ILE A 27 6.11 -4.56 2.33
CA ILE A 27 5.53 -4.49 0.99
C ILE A 27 6.63 -4.53 -0.07
N ASP A 28 6.43 -5.33 -1.11
CA ASP A 28 7.28 -5.36 -2.31
C ASP A 28 6.43 -5.03 -3.53
N PHE A 29 6.72 -3.91 -4.18
CA PHE A 29 5.94 -3.45 -5.32
C PHE A 29 6.13 -4.35 -6.55
N ALA A 30 7.22 -5.12 -6.64
CA ALA A 30 7.39 -6.09 -7.73
C ALA A 30 6.34 -7.21 -7.68
N ASN A 31 5.77 -7.50 -6.51
CA ASN A 31 4.74 -8.53 -6.32
C ASN A 31 3.32 -8.04 -6.67
N LEU A 32 3.16 -6.74 -6.90
CA LEU A 32 1.87 -6.07 -7.11
C LEU A 32 1.58 -5.77 -8.58
N ASN A 33 2.25 -6.48 -9.50
CA ASN A 33 1.94 -6.38 -10.92
C ASN A 33 0.52 -6.91 -11.20
N ALA A 34 -0.18 -6.25 -12.12
CA ALA A 34 -1.47 -6.74 -12.58
C ALA A 34 -1.26 -7.99 -13.47
N ASP A 35 -2.03 -9.04 -13.19
CA ASP A 35 -1.93 -10.35 -13.84
C ASP A 35 -3.29 -10.95 -14.22
N ILE A 36 -4.40 -10.38 -13.72
CA ILE A 36 -5.75 -10.84 -14.00
C ILE A 36 -6.66 -9.69 -14.46
N ILE A 37 -7.81 -10.07 -15.04
CA ILE A 37 -8.89 -9.21 -15.54
C ILE A 37 -8.40 -8.24 -16.64
N PRO A 38 -8.66 -8.54 -17.93
CA PRO A 38 -8.30 -7.64 -19.02
C PRO A 38 -9.12 -6.33 -18.91
N GLY A 39 -8.42 -5.20 -19.00
CA GLY A 39 -9.03 -3.89 -19.15
C GLY A 39 -9.41 -3.60 -20.60
N ALA A 40 -9.88 -2.38 -20.87
CA ALA A 40 -10.27 -1.93 -22.21
C ALA A 40 -9.14 -2.00 -23.26
N ASP A 41 -7.87 -2.04 -22.80
CA ASP A 41 -6.67 -2.15 -23.65
C ASP A 41 -6.10 -3.59 -23.72
N ASP A 42 -6.89 -4.62 -23.36
CA ASP A 42 -6.47 -6.04 -23.22
C ASP A 42 -5.30 -6.29 -22.24
N LYS A 43 -4.94 -5.29 -21.43
CA LYS A 43 -3.93 -5.41 -20.38
C LYS A 43 -4.58 -5.79 -19.06
N PRO A 44 -3.95 -6.67 -18.26
CA PRO A 44 -4.46 -7.01 -16.94
C PRO A 44 -4.50 -5.75 -16.08
N THR A 45 -5.58 -5.60 -15.30
CA THR A 45 -5.82 -4.40 -14.46
C THR A 45 -5.70 -4.69 -12.97
N GLN A 46 -5.84 -5.95 -12.56
CA GLN A 46 -5.87 -6.33 -11.15
C GLN A 46 -4.79 -7.37 -10.82
N ASN A 47 -4.36 -7.37 -9.56
CA ASN A 47 -3.41 -8.34 -9.01
C ASN A 47 -4.15 -9.46 -8.28
N ARG A 48 -3.94 -10.71 -8.71
CA ARG A 48 -4.62 -11.92 -8.25
C ARG A 48 -4.65 -12.07 -6.75
N ARG A 49 -3.50 -11.94 -6.08
CA ARG A 49 -3.42 -12.17 -4.62
C ARG A 49 -4.13 -11.10 -3.82
N THR A 50 -4.25 -9.87 -4.34
CA THR A 50 -4.76 -8.72 -3.58
C THR A 50 -6.15 -8.28 -4.03
N VAL A 51 -6.79 -8.98 -4.96
CA VAL A 51 -8.15 -8.65 -5.41
C VAL A 51 -9.14 -8.72 -4.25
N MET A 52 -9.92 -7.67 -4.14
CA MET A 52 -11.05 -7.53 -3.25
C MET A 52 -12.30 -7.34 -4.10
N ASP A 53 -13.29 -8.21 -3.92
CA ASP A 53 -14.60 -8.07 -4.53
C ASP A 53 -15.56 -7.38 -3.55
N PHE A 54 -15.82 -6.11 -3.81
CA PHE A 54 -16.74 -5.31 -3.00
C PHE A 54 -18.20 -5.37 -3.50
N SER A 55 -18.46 -6.05 -4.62
CA SER A 55 -19.81 -6.16 -5.19
C SER A 55 -20.78 -7.00 -4.36
N THR A 56 -20.26 -7.91 -3.53
CA THR A 56 -21.05 -8.81 -2.67
C THR A 56 -21.78 -8.08 -1.55
N VAL A 57 -21.30 -6.90 -1.16
CA VAL A 57 -21.87 -6.05 -0.11
C VAL A 57 -22.71 -4.92 -0.72
N ALA A 58 -22.60 -4.69 -2.03
CA ALA A 58 -23.40 -3.72 -2.73
C ALA A 58 -24.85 -4.23 -2.87
N GLY A 59 -25.81 -3.42 -2.41
CA GLY A 59 -27.23 -3.78 -2.48
C GLY A 59 -27.71 -4.08 -3.91
N ALA A 60 -28.92 -4.64 -4.04
CA ALA A 60 -29.50 -5.05 -5.31
C ALA A 60 -29.70 -3.92 -6.35
N SER A 61 -29.44 -2.67 -5.99
CA SER A 61 -29.64 -1.47 -6.82
C SER A 61 -28.60 -1.27 -7.93
N PHE A 62 -27.52 -2.06 -7.98
CA PHE A 62 -26.45 -1.92 -8.98
C PHE A 62 -26.52 -3.00 -10.07
N THR A 63 -26.23 -2.61 -11.31
CA THR A 63 -26.10 -3.53 -12.45
C THR A 63 -24.87 -4.42 -12.32
N GLU A 64 -24.78 -5.51 -13.09
CA GLU A 64 -23.60 -6.40 -13.08
C GLU A 64 -22.33 -5.68 -13.53
N GLU A 65 -22.44 -4.75 -14.49
CA GLU A 65 -21.32 -3.91 -14.93
C GLU A 65 -20.83 -2.99 -13.82
N GLN A 66 -21.75 -2.36 -13.07
CA GLN A 66 -21.40 -1.52 -11.92
C GLN A 66 -20.77 -2.33 -10.79
N LYS A 67 -21.20 -3.57 -10.61
CA LYS A 67 -20.62 -4.51 -9.65
C LYS A 67 -19.20 -4.93 -10.03
N ALA A 68 -18.91 -5.14 -11.32
CA ALA A 68 -17.56 -5.45 -11.79
C ALA A 68 -16.56 -4.32 -11.46
N LEU A 69 -16.99 -3.07 -11.53
CA LEU A 69 -16.17 -1.89 -11.19
C LEU A 69 -15.88 -1.74 -9.70
N MET A 70 -16.61 -2.46 -8.85
CA MET A 70 -16.33 -2.50 -7.41
C MET A 70 -15.19 -3.46 -7.06
N ARG A 71 -14.65 -4.21 -8.04
CA ARG A 71 -13.44 -5.00 -7.84
C ARG A 71 -12.21 -4.12 -7.94
N THR A 72 -11.33 -4.23 -6.94
CA THR A 72 -10.05 -3.52 -6.93
C THR A 72 -8.99 -4.39 -6.28
N SER A 73 -7.73 -4.02 -6.45
CA SER A 73 -6.58 -4.71 -5.90
C SER A 73 -5.48 -3.71 -5.57
N LEU A 74 -4.37 -4.19 -5.01
CA LEU A 74 -3.19 -3.37 -4.77
C LEU A 74 -2.29 -3.24 -6.01
N ALA A 75 -2.84 -3.50 -7.22
CA ALA A 75 -2.12 -3.33 -8.47
C ALA A 75 -1.52 -1.93 -8.61
N LEU A 76 -0.30 -1.82 -9.17
CA LEU A 76 0.49 -0.59 -9.18
C LEU A 76 -0.23 0.66 -9.71
N ASP A 77 -1.12 0.49 -10.69
CA ASP A 77 -1.90 1.59 -11.31
C ASP A 77 -3.14 1.98 -10.50
N SER A 78 -3.55 1.15 -9.51
CA SER A 78 -4.74 1.38 -8.68
C SER A 78 -4.48 2.27 -7.46
N TRP A 79 -3.23 2.65 -7.20
CA TRP A 79 -2.85 3.47 -6.05
C TRP A 79 -3.25 4.94 -6.26
N GLU A 80 -3.76 5.58 -5.22
CA GLU A 80 -4.27 6.96 -5.28
C GLU A 80 -3.22 7.95 -4.75
N VAL A 81 -3.08 9.09 -5.44
CA VAL A 81 -2.31 10.24 -4.96
C VAL A 81 -3.27 11.30 -4.42
N SER A 82 -3.31 11.46 -3.10
CA SER A 82 -4.11 12.47 -2.42
C SER A 82 -3.28 13.70 -2.09
N LEU A 83 -3.58 14.82 -2.74
CA LEU A 83 -2.97 16.13 -2.48
C LEU A 83 -3.67 16.82 -1.31
N ASN A 84 -2.90 17.54 -0.47
CA ASN A 84 -3.47 18.46 0.51
C ASN A 84 -4.12 19.68 -0.14
N SER A 85 -4.90 20.42 0.64
CA SER A 85 -5.67 21.59 0.16
C SER A 85 -4.81 22.64 -0.56
N SER A 86 -3.56 22.86 -0.14
CA SER A 86 -2.66 23.83 -0.78
C SER A 86 -2.12 23.37 -2.14
N ALA A 87 -2.07 22.07 -2.39
CA ALA A 87 -1.65 21.49 -3.68
C ALA A 87 -2.82 21.04 -4.56
N ARG A 88 -4.04 21.00 -4.02
CA ARG A 88 -5.21 20.46 -4.70
C ARG A 88 -5.83 21.49 -5.64
N ASN A 89 -5.47 21.42 -6.91
CA ASN A 89 -6.17 22.08 -8.01
C ASN A 89 -6.48 21.05 -9.13
N VAL A 90 -7.36 21.40 -10.07
CA VAL A 90 -7.83 20.47 -11.12
C VAL A 90 -6.68 19.92 -11.96
N ALA A 91 -5.71 20.77 -12.33
CA ALA A 91 -4.57 20.35 -13.13
C ALA A 91 -3.64 19.41 -12.35
N SER A 92 -3.33 19.73 -11.09
CA SER A 92 -2.47 18.92 -10.25
C SER A 92 -3.11 17.58 -9.92
N VAL A 93 -4.43 17.53 -9.68
CA VAL A 93 -5.16 16.27 -9.43
C VAL A 93 -5.21 15.39 -10.68
N SER A 94 -5.41 15.96 -11.88
CA SER A 94 -5.53 15.17 -13.10
C SER A 94 -4.22 14.52 -13.54
N VAL A 95 -3.07 15.15 -13.24
CA VAL A 95 -1.75 14.62 -13.61
C VAL A 95 -1.07 13.80 -12.51
N SER A 96 -1.48 13.98 -11.24
CA SER A 96 -0.91 13.26 -10.11
C SER A 96 -1.50 11.86 -10.02
N ARG A 97 -0.67 10.85 -10.34
CA ARG A 97 -1.09 9.45 -10.40
C ARG A 97 0.08 8.52 -10.17
N THR A 98 -0.24 7.28 -9.88
CA THR A 98 0.71 6.17 -9.87
C THR A 98 0.73 5.49 -11.23
N LYS A 99 1.83 4.80 -11.52
CA LYS A 99 1.98 4.01 -12.74
C LYS A 99 2.95 2.84 -12.53
N ALA A 100 2.64 1.70 -13.13
CA ALA A 100 3.56 0.59 -13.32
C ALA A 100 4.77 1.04 -14.15
N ALA A 101 5.94 1.06 -13.53
CA ALA A 101 7.18 1.54 -14.12
C ALA A 101 8.15 0.38 -14.37
N PRO A 102 8.30 -0.08 -15.63
CA PRO A 102 9.28 -1.11 -15.95
C PRO A 102 10.70 -0.54 -15.84
N VAL A 103 11.54 -1.24 -15.08
CA VAL A 103 12.97 -0.93 -14.95
C VAL A 103 13.70 -1.46 -16.17
N SER A 104 14.57 -0.64 -16.75
CA SER A 104 15.39 -1.02 -17.91
C SER A 104 16.13 -2.34 -17.69
N GLN A 105 16.18 -3.20 -18.71
CA GLN A 105 16.92 -4.46 -18.67
C GLN A 105 18.43 -4.25 -18.44
N ASN A 106 18.94 -3.09 -18.83
CA ASN A 106 20.36 -2.73 -18.65
C ASN A 106 20.61 -1.96 -17.34
N ALA A 107 19.60 -1.81 -16.47
CA ALA A 107 19.77 -1.12 -15.20
C ALA A 107 20.71 -1.91 -14.27
N LYS A 108 21.50 -1.20 -13.47
CA LYS A 108 22.38 -1.83 -12.48
C LYS A 108 21.61 -2.51 -11.35
N ASN A 109 20.47 -1.95 -10.97
CA ASN A 109 19.62 -2.43 -9.89
C ASN A 109 18.21 -2.70 -10.43
N TYR A 110 17.61 -3.82 -10.00
CA TYR A 110 16.22 -4.21 -10.27
C TYR A 110 15.87 -4.35 -11.77
N ALA A 111 16.86 -4.67 -12.61
CA ALA A 111 16.66 -4.83 -14.05
C ALA A 111 15.52 -5.80 -14.38
N GLY A 112 14.62 -5.39 -15.28
CA GLY A 112 13.50 -6.20 -15.74
C GLY A 112 12.33 -6.31 -14.77
N GLN A 113 12.41 -5.73 -13.56
CA GLN A 113 11.28 -5.64 -12.65
C GLN A 113 10.36 -4.48 -13.01
N THR A 114 9.09 -4.59 -12.66
CA THR A 114 8.12 -3.49 -12.74
C THR A 114 7.79 -3.03 -11.34
N LEU A 115 7.95 -1.73 -11.07
CA LEU A 115 7.89 -1.12 -9.75
C LEU A 115 6.87 0.01 -9.70
N LEU A 116 6.57 0.51 -8.50
CA LEU A 116 5.67 1.65 -8.33
C LEU A 116 6.35 2.94 -8.76
N GLY A 117 5.90 3.52 -9.87
CA GLY A 117 6.18 4.90 -10.25
C GLY A 117 5.10 5.84 -9.74
N VAL A 118 5.50 7.01 -9.27
CA VAL A 118 4.60 8.04 -8.77
C VAL A 118 4.94 9.35 -9.45
N ARG A 119 3.93 10.03 -10.00
CA ARG A 119 4.00 11.43 -10.37
C ARG A 119 3.12 12.24 -9.45
N VAL A 120 3.66 13.33 -8.90
CA VAL A 120 2.92 14.31 -8.11
C VAL A 120 3.19 15.68 -8.70
N ASN A 121 2.15 16.47 -8.92
CA ASN A 121 2.31 17.85 -9.36
C ASN A 121 2.08 18.78 -8.17
N PHE A 122 3.16 19.37 -7.68
CA PHE A 122 3.12 20.36 -6.62
C PHE A 122 2.90 21.77 -7.18
N PRO A 123 2.22 22.66 -6.42
CA PRO A 123 2.01 24.03 -6.85
C PRO A 123 3.34 24.76 -6.97
N THR A 124 3.49 25.63 -7.97
CA THR A 124 4.71 26.42 -8.21
C THR A 124 4.82 27.66 -7.34
N TRP A 125 3.73 28.09 -6.69
CA TRP A 125 3.77 29.20 -5.74
C TRP A 125 4.40 28.77 -4.40
N ASN A 126 4.75 29.76 -3.58
CA ASN A 126 5.37 29.53 -2.27
C ASN A 126 4.33 29.05 -1.25
N SER A 127 4.06 27.75 -1.23
CA SER A 127 3.21 27.09 -0.23
C SER A 127 3.78 25.75 0.17
N ASN A 128 3.66 25.41 1.45
CA ASN A 128 3.92 24.04 1.88
C ASN A 128 2.87 23.12 1.26
N ALA A 129 3.33 22.03 0.65
CA ALA A 129 2.49 21.07 -0.04
C ALA A 129 2.86 19.65 0.39
N ASN A 130 1.87 18.75 0.38
CA ASN A 130 2.15 17.34 0.57
C ASN A 130 1.23 16.48 -0.28
N ALA A 131 1.70 15.28 -0.56
CA ALA A 131 0.98 14.27 -1.29
C ALA A 131 1.07 12.95 -0.53
N ILE A 132 -0.07 12.32 -0.32
CA ILE A 132 -0.18 10.99 0.27
C ILE A 132 -0.41 10.01 -0.86
N ILE A 133 0.48 9.04 -0.99
CA ILE A 133 0.41 7.93 -1.94
C ILE A 133 -0.09 6.73 -1.15
N LYS A 134 -1.34 6.34 -1.35
CA LYS A 134 -2.01 5.32 -0.55
C LYS A 134 -2.63 4.24 -1.45
N PRO A 135 -2.80 3.01 -0.93
CA PRO A 135 -3.55 1.98 -1.64
C PRO A 135 -5.02 2.42 -1.86
N SER A 136 -5.70 1.75 -2.78
CA SER A 136 -7.12 2.02 -3.08
C SER A 136 -8.05 1.70 -1.92
N PHE A 137 -7.66 0.75 -1.07
CA PHE A 137 -8.36 0.33 0.15
C PHE A 137 -7.37 0.07 1.29
N ASP A 138 -7.86 0.06 2.52
CA ASP A 138 -7.11 -0.26 3.71
C ASP A 138 -6.77 -1.76 3.74
N ILE A 139 -5.48 -2.08 3.81
CA ILE A 139 -4.99 -3.46 3.72
C ILE A 139 -5.45 -4.26 4.96
N PRO A 140 -6.27 -5.32 4.79
CA PRO A 140 -6.80 -6.06 5.92
C PRO A 140 -5.75 -7.02 6.50
N SER A 141 -5.59 -6.98 7.82
CA SER A 141 -4.57 -7.76 8.53
C SER A 141 -4.92 -9.25 8.69
N TYR A 142 -6.21 -9.58 8.69
CA TYR A 142 -6.75 -10.92 9.01
C TYR A 142 -7.49 -11.60 7.85
N GLU A 143 -7.37 -11.10 6.62
CA GLU A 143 -8.00 -11.74 5.47
C GLU A 143 -7.42 -13.16 5.28
N PRO A 144 -8.24 -14.22 5.34
CA PRO A 144 -7.74 -15.58 5.25
C PRO A 144 -7.03 -15.80 3.91
N MET A 145 -6.01 -16.66 3.93
CA MET A 145 -5.34 -17.05 2.70
C MET A 145 -6.35 -17.76 1.80
N ALA A 146 -6.48 -17.30 0.57
CA ALA A 146 -7.44 -17.81 -0.39
C ALA A 146 -6.85 -17.73 -1.79
N GLN A 147 -7.15 -18.73 -2.61
CA GLN A 147 -6.79 -18.72 -4.02
C GLN A 147 -7.79 -17.86 -4.80
N VAL A 148 -7.29 -17.10 -5.76
CA VAL A 148 -8.13 -16.24 -6.62
C VAL A 148 -8.06 -16.77 -8.04
N ALA A 149 -9.22 -17.06 -8.61
CA ALA A 149 -9.32 -17.53 -10.00
C ALA A 149 -9.06 -16.38 -10.99
N ASP A 150 -8.89 -16.71 -12.27
CA ASP A 150 -8.53 -15.73 -13.31
C ASP A 150 -9.61 -14.67 -13.56
N ASP A 151 -10.84 -14.93 -13.12
CA ASP A 151 -11.99 -14.00 -13.16
C ASP A 151 -12.06 -13.06 -11.93
N GLY A 152 -11.12 -13.21 -10.98
CA GLY A 152 -11.07 -12.44 -9.75
C GLY A 152 -11.96 -12.98 -8.62
N THR A 153 -12.58 -14.16 -8.78
CA THR A 153 -13.35 -14.79 -7.70
C THR A 153 -12.42 -15.37 -6.64
N VAL A 154 -12.67 -15.02 -5.38
CA VAL A 154 -11.93 -15.52 -4.22
C VAL A 154 -12.54 -16.86 -3.82
N GLN A 155 -11.74 -17.93 -3.92
CA GLN A 155 -12.14 -19.27 -3.52
C GLN A 155 -12.03 -19.45 -2.00
N GLU A 156 -12.80 -20.39 -1.44
CA GLU A 156 -12.68 -20.72 -0.03
C GLU A 156 -11.27 -21.26 0.30
N PRO A 157 -10.68 -20.87 1.44
CA PRO A 157 -9.37 -21.35 1.87
C PRO A 157 -9.32 -22.89 1.93
N THR A 158 -8.33 -23.49 1.26
CA THR A 158 -8.08 -24.93 1.37
C THR A 158 -7.48 -25.29 2.73
N ASP A 159 -7.53 -26.56 3.13
CA ASP A 159 -6.89 -27.01 4.37
C ASP A 159 -5.36 -26.80 4.36
N GLU A 160 -4.74 -26.82 3.18
CA GLU A 160 -3.33 -26.48 2.98
C GLU A 160 -3.07 -24.98 3.19
N ASP A 161 -3.96 -24.12 2.70
CA ASP A 161 -3.86 -22.67 2.90
C ASP A 161 -4.02 -22.30 4.38
N LYS A 162 -4.96 -22.93 5.09
CA LYS A 162 -5.15 -22.77 6.54
C LYS A 162 -3.93 -23.25 7.32
N ALA A 163 -3.30 -24.35 6.89
CA ALA A 163 -2.10 -24.89 7.55
C ALA A 163 -0.89 -23.95 7.49
N THR A 164 -0.84 -23.00 6.54
CA THR A 164 0.24 -22.00 6.49
C THR A 164 0.19 -21.01 7.66
N GLY A 165 -0.99 -20.80 8.26
CA GLY A 165 -1.20 -19.82 9.34
C GLY A 165 -1.00 -18.36 8.93
N LYS A 166 -0.82 -18.08 7.63
CA LYS A 166 -0.59 -16.75 7.08
C LYS A 166 -1.87 -16.14 6.53
N THR A 167 -1.94 -14.82 6.52
CA THR A 167 -3.00 -14.11 5.79
C THR A 167 -2.57 -13.73 4.40
N ARG A 168 -3.57 -13.39 3.58
CA ARG A 168 -3.38 -13.09 2.16
C ARG A 168 -2.39 -11.96 1.90
N PHE A 169 -2.32 -10.99 2.81
CA PHE A 169 -1.50 -9.78 2.69
C PHE A 169 -0.16 -9.83 3.44
N GLU A 170 0.22 -10.99 4.00
CA GLU A 170 1.56 -11.24 4.53
C GLU A 170 2.57 -11.56 3.40
N ASP A 171 3.86 -11.66 3.71
CA ASP A 171 4.96 -11.93 2.77
C ASP A 171 5.16 -10.86 1.68
N GLY A 172 5.18 -9.58 2.08
CA GLY A 172 5.46 -8.47 1.16
C GLY A 172 4.22 -7.93 0.42
N TYR A 173 3.02 -8.20 0.93
CA TYR A 173 1.75 -7.69 0.37
C TYR A 173 1.08 -6.62 1.27
N GLY A 174 1.77 -6.14 2.30
CA GLY A 174 1.35 -4.99 3.11
C GLY A 174 1.15 -5.24 4.60
N VAL A 175 1.25 -6.48 5.09
CA VAL A 175 1.04 -6.84 6.51
C VAL A 175 2.22 -7.63 7.06
N VAL A 176 2.66 -7.29 8.26
CA VAL A 176 3.57 -8.10 9.07
C VAL A 176 2.94 -8.31 10.45
N LYS A 177 2.75 -9.58 10.83
CA LYS A 177 2.19 -9.95 12.14
C LYS A 177 3.27 -10.21 13.18
N ASN A 178 2.83 -10.28 14.43
CA ASN A 178 3.68 -10.49 15.60
C ASN A 178 4.74 -9.40 15.79
N VAL A 179 4.43 -8.17 15.41
CA VAL A 179 5.33 -7.02 15.53
C VAL A 179 5.18 -6.39 16.90
N GLY A 180 6.23 -6.46 17.71
CA GLY A 180 6.33 -5.76 18.99
C GLY A 180 6.86 -4.35 18.80
N VAL A 181 8.14 -4.15 19.10
CA VAL A 181 8.80 -2.84 18.95
C VAL A 181 9.51 -2.77 17.60
N LEU A 182 9.18 -1.76 16.79
CA LEU A 182 9.92 -1.44 15.57
C LEU A 182 11.29 -0.89 15.94
N LYS A 183 12.35 -1.50 15.41
CA LYS A 183 13.73 -1.05 15.55
C LYS A 183 14.14 -0.15 14.41
N ALA A 184 13.81 -0.53 13.18
CA ALA A 184 14.12 0.24 11.98
C ALA A 184 13.11 -0.01 10.87
N ILE A 185 12.99 0.96 9.98
CA ILE A 185 12.23 0.87 8.73
C ILE A 185 13.19 1.26 7.61
N ALA A 186 13.19 0.50 6.52
CA ALA A 186 13.99 0.79 5.34
C ALA A 186 13.09 0.89 4.11
N VAL A 187 13.39 1.83 3.22
CA VAL A 187 12.70 2.02 1.93
C VAL A 187 13.72 2.11 0.82
N ASN A 188 13.54 1.30 -0.22
CA ASN A 188 14.32 1.41 -1.45
C ASN A 188 13.59 2.31 -2.45
N THR A 189 14.17 3.47 -2.74
CA THR A 189 13.58 4.47 -3.64
C THR A 189 14.61 5.03 -4.63
N TYR A 190 14.14 5.49 -5.78
CA TYR A 190 14.94 6.16 -6.80
C TYR A 190 14.74 7.67 -6.69
N GLY A 191 15.83 8.39 -6.41
CA GLY A 191 15.85 9.84 -6.34
C GLY A 191 16.22 10.50 -7.66
N MET A 192 15.76 11.74 -7.85
CA MET A 192 16.09 12.61 -8.99
C MET A 192 16.51 14.01 -8.51
N ASN A 193 17.19 14.08 -7.36
CA ASN A 193 17.63 15.31 -6.70
C ASN A 193 16.52 16.27 -6.24
N PHE A 194 15.29 15.78 -6.06
CA PHE A 194 14.21 16.61 -5.51
C PHE A 194 14.41 16.84 -4.01
N PRO A 195 14.39 18.09 -3.51
CA PRO A 195 14.58 18.40 -2.09
C PRO A 195 13.27 18.19 -1.29
N HIS A 196 12.60 17.06 -1.50
CA HIS A 196 11.33 16.73 -0.86
C HIS A 196 11.55 15.70 0.25
N GLY A 197 10.79 15.83 1.34
CA GLY A 197 10.83 14.89 2.45
C GLY A 197 9.98 13.65 2.14
N LEU A 198 10.51 12.47 2.42
CA LEU A 198 9.79 11.22 2.32
C LEU A 198 9.42 10.70 3.71
N TYR A 199 8.16 10.30 3.86
CA TYR A 199 7.64 9.61 5.03
C TYR A 199 7.02 8.28 4.63
N VAL A 200 7.22 7.26 5.46
CA VAL A 200 6.44 6.02 5.42
C VAL A 200 5.29 6.14 6.41
N LEU A 201 4.10 5.76 5.96
CA LEU A 201 2.90 5.68 6.79
C LEU A 201 2.67 4.21 7.15
N LEU A 202 2.76 3.89 8.44
CA LEU A 202 2.38 2.57 8.95
C LEU A 202 1.17 2.74 9.85
N ARG A 203 0.33 1.71 9.86
CA ARG A 203 -0.85 1.63 10.72
C ARG A 203 -0.72 0.43 11.65
N ASP A 204 -0.98 0.70 12.93
CA ASP A 204 -0.89 -0.29 13.99
C ASP A 204 -2.22 -1.03 14.24
N THR A 205 -2.24 -1.91 15.23
CA THR A 205 -3.41 -2.72 15.61
C THR A 205 -4.59 -1.91 16.13
N ASN A 206 -4.34 -0.69 16.59
CA ASN A 206 -5.35 0.22 17.09
C ASN A 206 -5.89 1.12 15.96
N ASN A 207 -5.45 0.89 14.71
CA ASN A 207 -5.80 1.67 13.55
C ASN A 207 -5.26 3.11 13.62
N GLU A 208 -4.19 3.34 14.38
CA GLU A 208 -3.50 4.63 14.42
C GLU A 208 -2.42 4.67 13.34
N GLU A 209 -2.49 5.68 12.47
CA GLU A 209 -1.47 5.93 11.45
C GLU A 209 -0.31 6.74 12.02
N ARG A 210 0.89 6.19 11.88
CA ARG A 210 2.15 6.83 12.30
C ARG A 210 3.00 7.15 11.10
N ARG A 211 3.65 8.32 11.15
CA ARG A 211 4.51 8.83 10.08
C ARG A 211 5.96 8.71 10.48
N TYR A 212 6.74 8.02 9.66
CA TYR A 212 8.18 7.81 9.88
C TYR A 212 8.96 8.56 8.84
N PHE A 213 9.73 9.57 9.27
CA PHE A 213 10.54 10.39 8.36
C PHE A 213 11.77 9.60 7.89
N MET A 214 11.82 9.29 6.60
CA MET A 214 12.90 8.50 6.00
C MET A 214 14.11 9.35 5.59
N GLY A 215 13.89 10.65 5.37
CA GLY A 215 14.89 11.59 4.89
C GLY A 215 14.43 12.37 3.66
N TYR A 216 15.36 13.08 3.04
CA TYR A 216 15.14 13.87 1.84
C TYR A 216 15.54 13.10 0.56
N LEU A 217 14.91 13.43 -0.55
CA LEU A 217 15.12 12.82 -1.87
C LEU A 217 16.17 13.55 -2.74
N ASN A 218 17.07 14.30 -2.09
CA ASN A 218 18.15 15.09 -2.71
C ASN A 218 19.35 14.22 -3.12
N PHE A 219 19.08 13.17 -3.88
CA PHE A 219 20.09 12.29 -4.48
C PHE A 219 19.62 11.80 -5.85
N ASP A 220 20.56 11.34 -6.67
CA ASP A 220 20.30 10.75 -7.98
C ASP A 220 20.58 9.24 -7.95
N GLY A 221 19.63 8.46 -8.44
CA GLY A 221 19.72 7.01 -8.49
C GLY A 221 19.03 6.29 -7.34
N TRP A 222 19.24 4.98 -7.27
CA TRP A 222 18.70 4.11 -6.22
C TRP A 222 19.41 4.32 -4.89
N LYS A 223 18.64 4.49 -3.82
CA LYS A 223 19.15 4.57 -2.46
C LYS A 223 18.18 3.90 -1.49
N GLU A 224 18.76 3.24 -0.49
CA GLU A 224 18.01 2.77 0.68
C GLU A 224 18.00 3.87 1.74
N LEU A 225 16.80 4.33 2.10
CA LEU A 225 16.60 5.27 3.19
C LEU A 225 16.17 4.49 4.43
N ILE A 226 16.83 4.74 5.57
CA ILE A 226 16.63 3.99 6.80
C ILE A 226 16.22 4.95 7.90
N TRP A 227 15.06 4.71 8.48
CA TRP A 227 14.65 5.30 9.75
C TRP A 227 15.01 4.33 10.88
N GLN A 228 15.72 4.83 11.89
CA GLN A 228 16.03 4.08 13.10
C GLN A 228 15.19 4.64 14.25
N ASN A 229 14.60 3.76 15.04
CA ASN A 229 13.80 4.17 16.18
C ASN A 229 14.70 4.75 17.29
N PRO A 230 14.62 6.06 17.58
CA PRO A 230 15.45 6.69 18.60
C PRO A 230 15.09 6.24 20.02
N GLU A 231 13.87 5.73 20.22
CA GLU A 231 13.38 5.23 21.51
C GLU A 231 13.63 3.73 21.68
N TYR A 232 14.36 3.08 20.76
CA TYR A 232 14.65 1.66 20.86
C TYR A 232 15.61 1.37 22.01
N VAL A 233 15.08 0.75 23.08
CA VAL A 233 15.86 0.32 24.23
C VAL A 233 16.57 -0.99 23.89
N THR A 234 17.88 -0.95 23.70
CA THR A 234 18.69 -2.15 23.41
C THR A 234 18.89 -3.04 24.64
N GLU A 235 18.94 -2.45 25.84
CA GLU A 235 19.19 -3.15 27.09
C GLU A 235 17.91 -3.79 27.65
N VAL A 236 17.88 -5.13 27.74
CA VAL A 236 16.70 -5.90 28.16
C VAL A 236 16.27 -5.55 29.58
N ARG A 237 17.21 -5.26 30.48
CA ARG A 237 16.91 -4.95 31.89
C ARG A 237 16.12 -3.67 32.09
N THR A 238 16.24 -2.73 31.16
CA THR A 238 15.52 -1.46 31.18
C THR A 238 14.24 -1.48 30.35
N ARG A 239 13.92 -2.62 29.71
CA ARG A 239 12.67 -2.79 28.97
C ARG A 239 11.53 -3.06 29.94
N GLU A 240 10.41 -2.36 29.71
CA GLU A 240 9.16 -2.69 30.37
C GLU A 240 8.56 -3.94 29.70
N VAL A 241 8.55 -5.06 30.42
CA VAL A 241 7.92 -6.31 29.96
C VAL A 241 6.42 -6.20 30.19
N ARG A 242 5.67 -5.88 29.14
CA ARG A 242 4.20 -5.85 29.20
C ARG A 242 3.63 -7.18 28.74
N LEU A 243 2.85 -7.82 29.61
CA LEU A 243 1.99 -8.93 29.21
C LEU A 243 0.69 -8.37 28.66
N TYR A 244 0.46 -8.58 27.37
CA TYR A 244 -0.84 -8.32 26.76
C TYR A 244 -1.64 -9.62 26.72
N PRO A 245 -2.97 -9.57 26.94
CA PRO A 245 -3.81 -10.68 26.53
C PRO A 245 -3.59 -10.87 25.02
N VAL A 246 -3.47 -12.13 24.59
CA VAL A 246 -3.16 -12.46 23.20
C VAL A 246 -4.44 -12.81 22.41
N TYR A 247 -5.56 -13.02 23.10
CA TYR A 247 -6.89 -13.24 22.55
C TYR A 247 -7.95 -12.79 23.58
N PRO A 248 -9.09 -12.17 23.20
CA PRO A 248 -9.57 -11.81 21.86
C PRO A 248 -9.10 -10.42 21.42
N THR A 249 -7.91 -10.01 21.83
CA THR A 249 -7.18 -8.88 21.25
C THR A 249 -6.41 -9.36 20.03
N ALA A 250 -6.32 -8.50 19.01
CA ALA A 250 -5.56 -8.83 17.81
C ALA A 250 -4.08 -9.08 18.17
N LEU A 251 -3.44 -10.04 17.51
CA LEU A 251 -1.98 -10.14 17.52
C LEU A 251 -1.39 -8.81 17.04
N PRO A 252 -0.37 -8.26 17.75
CA PRO A 252 0.33 -7.06 17.34
C PRO A 252 0.82 -7.20 15.90
N HIS A 253 0.50 -6.24 15.04
CA HIS A 253 0.86 -6.25 13.63
C HIS A 253 1.10 -4.81 13.15
N GLN A 254 1.81 -4.70 12.04
CA GLN A 254 2.00 -3.45 11.31
C GLN A 254 1.48 -3.62 9.89
N THR A 255 0.70 -2.65 9.45
CA THR A 255 0.17 -2.58 8.08
C THR A 255 0.74 -1.38 7.35
N PHE A 256 1.00 -1.54 6.06
CA PHE A 256 1.43 -0.45 5.21
C PHE A 256 0.24 0.43 4.82
N ALA A 257 0.28 1.71 5.21
CA ALA A 257 -0.78 2.66 4.88
C ALA A 257 -0.43 3.53 3.65
N GLY A 258 0.87 3.68 3.34
CA GLY A 258 1.31 4.44 2.16
C GLY A 258 2.60 5.22 2.36
N PHE A 259 2.87 6.12 1.43
CA PHE A 259 3.94 7.11 1.53
C PHE A 259 3.36 8.51 1.63
N MET A 260 4.10 9.41 2.24
CA MET A 260 3.81 10.84 2.21
C MET A 260 5.05 11.59 1.76
N VAL A 261 4.89 12.41 0.72
CA VAL A 261 5.94 13.28 0.18
C VAL A 261 5.61 14.72 0.54
N THR A 262 6.56 15.45 1.11
CA THR A 262 6.39 16.85 1.49
C THR A 262 7.29 17.77 0.67
N ARG A 263 6.71 18.87 0.19
CA ARG A 263 7.43 19.99 -0.40
C ARG A 263 7.36 21.19 0.53
N ASP A 264 8.53 21.75 0.81
CA ASP A 264 8.65 23.04 1.50
C ASP A 264 8.33 24.21 0.54
N ALA A 265 7.68 25.25 1.06
CA ALA A 265 7.32 26.45 0.31
C ALA A 265 8.51 27.12 -0.40
N ALA A 266 9.73 26.99 0.15
CA ALA A 266 10.95 27.57 -0.41
C ALA A 266 11.53 26.77 -1.58
N HIS A 267 11.09 25.53 -1.79
CA HIS A 267 11.56 24.68 -2.89
C HIS A 267 10.69 24.84 -4.13
N ASP A 268 11.28 24.68 -5.30
CA ASP A 268 10.53 24.72 -6.56
C ASP A 268 9.42 23.66 -6.60
N GLY A 269 8.25 24.08 -7.10
CA GLY A 269 7.13 23.18 -7.37
C GLY A 269 7.21 22.55 -8.76
N GLY A 270 6.07 22.04 -9.24
CA GLY A 270 5.95 21.38 -10.53
C GLY A 270 5.88 19.86 -10.41
N ASP A 271 6.29 19.17 -11.47
CA ASP A 271 6.23 17.72 -11.56
C ASP A 271 7.36 17.07 -10.76
N PHE A 272 6.97 16.39 -9.69
CA PHE A 272 7.79 15.48 -8.92
C PHE A 272 7.55 14.04 -9.39
N VAL A 273 8.63 13.29 -9.59
CA VAL A 273 8.58 11.87 -9.95
C VAL A 273 9.46 11.08 -8.99
N ALA A 274 8.93 9.96 -8.49
CA ALA A 274 9.66 9.02 -7.65
C ALA A 274 9.31 7.58 -8.01
N TYR A 275 10.23 6.66 -7.71
CA TYR A 275 10.00 5.22 -7.84
C TYR A 275 10.28 4.52 -6.50
N PHE A 276 9.46 3.52 -6.18
CA PHE A 276 9.55 2.75 -4.94
C PHE A 276 9.63 1.26 -5.25
N LYS A 277 10.58 0.56 -4.62
CA LYS A 277 10.78 -0.89 -4.76
C LYS A 277 10.13 -1.65 -3.63
N ASP A 278 10.56 -1.41 -2.39
CA ASP A 278 10.05 -2.09 -1.20
C ASP A 278 10.10 -1.21 0.04
N VAL A 279 9.37 -1.69 1.06
CA VAL A 279 9.51 -1.26 2.44
C VAL A 279 9.80 -2.48 3.29
N LYS A 280 10.87 -2.41 4.08
CA LYS A 280 11.31 -3.44 5.01
C LYS A 280 11.25 -2.92 6.44
N VAL A 281 11.00 -3.81 7.37
CA VAL A 281 10.94 -3.50 8.79
C VAL A 281 11.83 -4.46 9.57
N ILE A 282 12.55 -3.92 10.55
CA ILE A 282 13.27 -4.69 11.55
C ILE A 282 12.54 -4.50 12.87
N TYR A 283 12.12 -5.59 13.51
CA TYR A 283 11.32 -5.53 14.72
C TYR A 283 11.64 -6.65 15.71
N ASP A 284 11.25 -6.41 16.96
CA ASP A 284 11.23 -7.42 18.00
C ASP A 284 9.87 -8.15 17.97
N LYS A 285 9.88 -9.48 18.07
CA LYS A 285 8.64 -10.28 18.15
C LYS A 285 7.84 -9.89 19.38
N ALA A 286 6.54 -9.66 19.21
CA ALA A 286 5.64 -9.40 20.34
C ALA A 286 5.47 -10.65 21.23
N VAL A 287 5.40 -11.83 20.61
CA VAL A 287 5.32 -13.13 21.26
C VAL A 287 6.38 -14.05 20.67
N LEU A 288 7.14 -14.73 21.55
CA LEU A 288 8.25 -15.60 21.13
C LEU A 288 7.77 -16.83 20.35
N ASN A 289 6.67 -17.43 20.83
CA ASN A 289 6.04 -18.60 20.24
C ASN A 289 4.58 -18.29 19.91
N THR A 290 4.21 -18.41 18.64
CA THR A 290 2.84 -18.31 18.17
C THR A 290 2.12 -19.66 18.17
N VAL A 291 2.85 -20.77 18.33
CA VAL A 291 2.28 -22.12 18.43
C VAL A 291 1.44 -22.20 19.69
N ARG A 292 0.15 -22.48 19.50
CA ARG A 292 -0.85 -22.64 20.55
C ARG A 292 -1.45 -24.02 20.49
N ASP A 293 -1.89 -24.52 21.64
CA ASP A 293 -2.64 -25.77 21.74
C ASP A 293 -4.01 -25.67 21.04
N PHE A 294 -4.52 -24.45 20.87
CA PHE A 294 -5.81 -24.16 20.23
C PHE A 294 -5.63 -23.13 19.11
N ALA A 295 -6.26 -23.38 17.97
CA ALA A 295 -6.44 -22.40 16.91
C ALA A 295 -7.61 -21.46 17.27
N ASP A 296 -7.36 -20.54 18.20
CA ASP A 296 -8.39 -19.68 18.80
C ASP A 296 -9.24 -18.94 17.75
N GLU A 297 -8.60 -18.43 16.69
CA GLU A 297 -9.31 -17.70 15.63
C GLU A 297 -10.16 -18.62 14.75
N ASP A 298 -9.72 -19.85 14.48
CA ASP A 298 -10.53 -20.84 13.73
C ASP A 298 -11.75 -21.31 14.54
N LEU A 299 -11.61 -21.37 15.87
CA LEU A 299 -12.68 -21.76 16.79
C LEU A 299 -13.72 -20.66 17.00
N TRP A 300 -13.27 -19.42 17.15
CA TRP A 300 -14.12 -18.33 17.64
C TRP A 300 -14.35 -17.20 16.63
N GLY A 301 -13.45 -17.01 15.66
CA GLY A 301 -13.60 -16.05 14.57
C GLY A 301 -13.76 -14.57 14.96
N VAL A 302 -13.33 -14.16 16.16
CA VAL A 302 -13.65 -12.82 16.69
C VAL A 302 -12.90 -11.72 15.94
N GLN A 303 -11.62 -11.93 15.57
CA GLN A 303 -10.89 -10.91 14.80
C GLN A 303 -11.41 -10.85 13.37
N THR A 304 -11.62 -12.00 12.74
CA THR A 304 -12.15 -12.12 11.38
C THR A 304 -13.50 -11.42 11.27
N LYS A 305 -14.38 -11.61 12.27
CA LYS A 305 -15.67 -10.91 12.30
C LYS A 305 -15.50 -9.39 12.41
N LYS A 306 -14.64 -8.90 13.31
CA LYS A 306 -14.38 -7.45 13.47
C LYS A 306 -13.79 -6.82 12.21
N GLU A 307 -12.85 -7.50 11.57
CA GLU A 307 -12.26 -7.05 10.31
C GLU A 307 -13.28 -7.09 9.16
N ASN A 308 -14.14 -8.11 9.10
CA ASN A 308 -15.22 -8.18 8.12
C ASN A 308 -16.24 -7.04 8.30
N GLU A 309 -16.61 -6.71 9.54
CA GLU A 309 -17.47 -5.55 9.84
C GLU A 309 -16.81 -4.23 9.40
N ARG A 310 -15.50 -4.07 9.63
CA ARG A 310 -14.74 -2.89 9.18
C ARG A 310 -14.66 -2.82 7.66
N LYS A 311 -14.29 -3.93 7.02
CA LYS A 311 -14.27 -4.08 5.56
C LYS A 311 -15.62 -3.69 4.99
N GLN A 312 -16.74 -4.19 5.52
CA GLN A 312 -18.09 -3.80 5.09
C GLN A 312 -18.35 -2.29 5.19
N LEU A 313 -17.90 -1.64 6.26
CA LEU A 313 -18.01 -0.19 6.41
C LEU A 313 -17.17 0.55 5.36
N GLU A 314 -15.95 0.07 5.10
CA GLU A 314 -15.08 0.64 4.08
C GLU A 314 -15.63 0.42 2.67
N VAL A 315 -16.10 -0.79 2.37
CA VAL A 315 -16.79 -1.14 1.10
C VAL A 315 -17.92 -0.17 0.83
N SER A 316 -18.75 0.10 1.85
CA SER A 316 -19.88 1.01 1.67
C SER A 316 -19.45 2.43 1.30
N ARG A 317 -18.26 2.86 1.72
CA ARG A 317 -17.72 4.19 1.36
C ARG A 317 -17.02 4.15 0.01
N PHE A 318 -16.11 3.20 -0.18
CA PHE A 318 -15.29 3.08 -1.37
C PHE A 318 -16.11 2.67 -2.61
N GLY A 319 -16.93 1.62 -2.49
CA GLY A 319 -17.78 1.12 -3.59
C GLY A 319 -18.75 2.19 -4.09
N ASN A 320 -19.38 2.93 -3.18
CA ASN A 320 -20.24 4.06 -3.56
C ASN A 320 -19.46 5.14 -4.32
N VAL A 321 -18.24 5.49 -3.88
CA VAL A 321 -17.42 6.49 -4.57
C VAL A 321 -17.01 6.01 -5.97
N GLN A 322 -16.62 4.75 -6.14
CA GLN A 322 -16.25 4.21 -7.46
C GLN A 322 -17.43 4.20 -8.43
N VAL A 323 -18.61 3.77 -7.97
CA VAL A 323 -19.81 3.82 -8.83
C VAL A 323 -20.20 5.26 -9.15
N LEU A 324 -20.13 6.18 -8.19
CA LEU A 324 -20.41 7.59 -8.45
C LEU A 324 -19.44 8.18 -9.48
N ARG A 325 -18.14 7.82 -9.42
CA ARG A 325 -17.14 8.22 -10.42
C ARG A 325 -17.49 7.66 -11.80
N PHE A 326 -17.88 6.38 -11.87
CA PHE A 326 -18.31 5.76 -13.13
C PHE A 326 -19.56 6.43 -13.72
N LEU A 327 -20.61 6.62 -12.91
CA LEU A 327 -21.82 7.31 -13.32
C LEU A 327 -21.55 8.75 -13.77
N GLU A 328 -20.59 9.42 -13.13
CA GLU A 328 -20.17 10.77 -13.55
C GLU A 328 -19.47 10.73 -14.90
N ILE A 329 -18.62 9.72 -15.15
CA ILE A 329 -17.99 9.50 -16.46
C ILE A 329 -19.05 9.27 -17.55
N GLU A 330 -20.05 8.43 -17.28
CA GLU A 330 -21.15 8.19 -18.23
C GLU A 330 -22.01 9.43 -18.50
N LYS A 331 -22.14 10.32 -17.50
CA LYS A 331 -22.86 11.59 -17.62
C LYS A 331 -22.05 12.67 -18.33
N MET A 332 -20.74 12.50 -18.50
CA MET A 332 -19.92 13.51 -19.18
C MET A 332 -20.40 13.66 -20.62
N ALA A 333 -20.61 14.90 -21.04
CA ALA A 333 -20.99 15.20 -22.41
C ALA A 333 -19.91 14.71 -23.38
N THR A 334 -20.30 13.87 -24.34
CA THR A 334 -19.44 13.38 -25.42
C THR A 334 -19.44 14.32 -26.63
N GLU A 335 -20.33 15.31 -26.65
CA GLU A 335 -20.48 16.26 -27.74
C GLU A 335 -19.46 17.41 -27.63
N ASN A 336 -18.63 17.58 -28.66
CA ASN A 336 -17.63 18.65 -28.74
C ASN A 336 -18.17 19.95 -29.38
N ALA A 337 -19.45 19.97 -29.79
CA ALA A 337 -20.07 21.13 -30.42
C ALA A 337 -21.58 21.13 -30.18
N PHE A 338 -22.16 22.32 -30.04
CA PHE A 338 -23.59 22.51 -29.96
C PHE A 338 -24.23 22.32 -31.32
N LYS A 339 -25.36 21.60 -31.38
CA LYS A 339 -26.20 21.62 -32.58
C LYS A 339 -26.72 23.05 -32.77
N PRO A 340 -26.50 23.67 -33.94
CA PRO A 340 -27.00 25.01 -34.21
C PRO A 340 -28.53 25.03 -34.12
N SER A 341 -29.08 26.11 -33.56
CA SER A 341 -30.52 26.30 -33.49
C SER A 341 -31.11 26.42 -34.89
N ALA A 342 -32.32 25.87 -35.07
CA ALA A 342 -33.05 25.96 -36.33
C ALA A 342 -33.20 27.44 -36.75
N GLY A 343 -32.72 27.78 -37.95
CA GLY A 343 -32.72 29.14 -38.50
C GLY A 343 -31.45 29.97 -38.24
N SER A 344 -30.38 29.39 -37.67
CA SER A 344 -29.08 30.05 -37.58
C SER A 344 -28.23 29.81 -38.84
N ALA A 345 -27.43 30.79 -39.26
CA ALA A 345 -26.58 30.70 -40.46
C ALA A 345 -25.56 29.53 -40.44
N ALA A 346 -25.28 28.96 -39.26
CA ALA A 346 -24.44 27.78 -39.10
C ALA A 346 -25.17 26.46 -39.41
N ALA A 347 -26.51 26.44 -39.44
CA ALA A 347 -27.31 25.28 -39.83
C ALA A 347 -27.40 25.08 -41.35
N GLU A 348 -27.20 26.14 -42.14
CA GLU A 348 -27.27 26.06 -43.61
C GLU A 348 -26.04 25.38 -44.24
N ASN A 349 -24.90 25.31 -43.54
CA ASN A 349 -23.68 24.68 -44.04
C ASN A 349 -23.56 23.18 -43.72
N SER A 350 -24.45 22.61 -42.91
CA SER A 350 -24.43 21.17 -42.58
C SER A 350 -25.22 20.30 -43.56
N ASP A 351 -26.13 20.89 -44.35
CA ASP A 351 -26.93 20.17 -45.35
C ASP A 351 -26.29 20.14 -46.76
N ALA A 352 -25.12 20.77 -46.96
CA ALA A 352 -24.44 20.82 -48.26
C ALA A 352 -23.30 19.80 -48.44
N ALA A 353 -23.08 18.91 -47.47
CA ALA A 353 -22.04 17.88 -47.52
C ALA A 353 -22.66 16.49 -47.27
N GLN A 354 -23.42 15.99 -48.26
CA GLN A 354 -23.67 14.56 -48.47
C GLN A 354 -23.12 14.15 -49.84
#